data_AF-A0A3M8G1W0-F1
#
_entry.id   AF-A0A3M8G1W0-F1
#
_cell.length_a   1.000
_cell.length_b   1.000
_cell.length_c   1.000
_cell.angle_alpha   90.00
_cell.angle_beta   90.00
_cell.angle_gamma   90.00
#
_symmetry.space_group_name_H-M   'P 1'
#
loop_
_entity.id
_entity.type
_entity.pdbx_description
1 polymer ?
#
loop_
_entity_poly.entity_id
_entity_poly.type
_entity_poly.pdbx_seq_one_letter_code
_entity_poly.pdbx_strand_id
1 'polypeptide(L)' 'WRSNTLEWTAPVEHMHGNWPGAIPHVYRWSYDYSKPGHDEDFVPQNVPMKDGEEELHH' A
#
# COMPACT_ATOMS: atom_id res chain seq x y z
N TRP A 1 -3.61 -12.94 1.82
CA TRP A 1 -2.26 -12.55 2.22
C TRP A 1 -2.20 -11.18 2.89
N ARG A 2 -3.10 -10.22 2.58
CA ARG A 2 -3.26 -8.97 3.36
C ARG A 2 -1.91 -8.27 3.65
N SER A 3 -1.13 -8.07 2.60
CA SER A 3 0.21 -7.46 2.66
C SER A 3 0.13 -6.01 2.20
N ASN A 4 1.09 -5.20 2.63
CA ASN A 4 1.15 -3.78 2.30
C ASN A 4 1.73 -3.52 0.89
N THR A 5 2.52 -4.45 0.34
CA THR A 5 3.31 -4.25 -0.88
C THR A 5 2.45 -4.01 -2.13
N LEU A 6 2.93 -3.16 -3.05
CA LEU A 6 2.20 -2.81 -4.28
C LEU A 6 1.85 -4.00 -5.20
N GLU A 7 2.58 -5.11 -5.13
CA GLU A 7 2.30 -6.30 -5.94
C GLU A 7 0.85 -6.78 -5.79
N TRP A 8 0.24 -6.58 -4.61
CA TRP A 8 -1.14 -6.96 -4.32
C TRP A 8 -2.19 -6.06 -4.97
N THR A 9 -1.74 -4.98 -5.63
CA THR A 9 -2.59 -4.08 -6.42
C THR A 9 -2.52 -4.36 -7.92
N ALA A 10 -1.57 -5.20 -8.36
CA ALA A 10 -1.43 -5.58 -9.75
C ALA A 10 -2.53 -6.59 -10.13
N PRO A 11 -3.22 -6.42 -11.28
CA PRO A 11 -4.18 -7.40 -11.76
C PRO A 11 -3.48 -8.70 -12.18
N VAL A 12 -4.17 -9.83 -12.03
CA VAL A 12 -3.67 -11.12 -12.52
C VAL A 12 -4.16 -11.31 -13.96
N GLU A 13 -3.49 -10.65 -14.90
CA GLU A 13 -3.84 -10.66 -16.32
C GLU A 13 -2.61 -10.91 -17.20
N HIS A 14 -2.83 -11.51 -18.37
CA HIS A 14 -1.76 -11.69 -19.35
C HIS A 14 -1.54 -10.37 -20.13
N MET A 15 -0.69 -9.51 -19.58
CA MET A 15 -0.31 -8.24 -20.18
C MET A 15 1.21 -8.00 -20.16
N HIS A 16 1.67 -7.04 -20.95
CA HIS A 16 3.03 -6.51 -20.84
C HIS A 16 3.04 -5.30 -19.91
N GLY A 17 3.94 -5.31 -18.92
CA GLY A 17 3.89 -4.39 -17.77
C GLY A 17 3.08 -4.96 -16.61
N ASN A 18 3.22 -4.36 -15.42
CA ASN A 18 2.58 -4.87 -14.20
C ASN A 18 1.24 -4.18 -13.87
N TRP A 19 1.06 -2.91 -14.27
CA TRP A 19 -0.16 -2.14 -13.98
C TRP A 19 -0.70 -1.48 -15.25
N PRO A 20 -2.03 -1.46 -15.43
CA PRO A 20 -2.65 -0.69 -16.49
C PRO A 20 -2.60 0.82 -16.17
N GLY A 21 -2.34 1.63 -17.19
CA GLY A 21 -2.40 3.10 -17.06
C GLY A 21 -1.23 3.68 -16.28
N ALA A 22 -1.53 4.57 -15.33
CA ALA A 22 -0.52 5.26 -14.54
C ALA A 22 0.10 4.33 -13.48
N ILE A 23 1.41 4.47 -13.25
CA ILE A 23 2.12 3.73 -12.21
C ILE A 23 1.57 4.16 -10.83
N PRO A 24 1.23 3.21 -9.93
CA PRO A 24 0.72 3.54 -8.61
C PRO A 24 1.75 4.31 -7.77
N HIS A 25 1.26 5.26 -6.97
CA HIS A 25 2.09 6.02 -6.05
C HIS A 25 2.28 5.26 -4.72
N VAL A 26 3.43 5.44 -4.08
CA VAL A 26 3.72 4.88 -2.75
C VAL A 26 3.63 6.02 -1.73
N TYR A 27 2.70 5.92 -0.79
CA TYR A 27 2.46 6.93 0.25
C TYR A 27 3.02 6.52 1.62
N ARG A 28 3.32 5.24 1.83
CA ARG A 28 3.70 4.66 3.13
C ARG A 28 4.68 3.50 2.98
N TRP A 29 5.33 3.12 4.07
CA TRP A 29 6.34 2.06 4.10
C TRP A 29 5.74 0.67 3.93
N SER A 30 6.50 -0.27 3.34
CA SER A 30 6.06 -1.65 3.14
C SER A 30 5.91 -2.44 4.44
N TYR A 31 6.52 -1.96 5.54
CA TYR A 31 6.50 -2.60 6.85
C TYR A 31 5.59 -1.91 7.86
N ASP A 32 4.74 -0.98 7.39
CA ASP A 32 3.84 -0.18 8.21
C ASP A 32 2.60 -0.99 8.64
N TYR A 33 2.83 -2.05 9.41
CA TYR A 33 1.78 -2.93 9.95
C TYR A 33 1.30 -2.44 11.32
N SER A 34 0.05 -2.75 11.66
CA SER A 34 -0.58 -2.48 12.96
C SER A 34 -0.53 -1.00 13.37
N LYS A 35 -0.68 -0.09 12.40
CA LYS A 35 -0.65 1.35 12.66
C LYS A 35 -1.82 1.79 13.56
N PRO A 36 -1.56 2.56 14.64
CA PRO A 36 -2.63 3.10 15.47
C PRO A 36 -3.65 3.90 14.63
N GLY A 37 -4.94 3.69 14.91
CA GLY A 37 -6.03 4.38 14.21
C GLY A 37 -6.44 3.75 12.87
N HIS A 38 -5.91 2.57 12.51
CA HIS A 38 -6.44 1.73 11.44
C HIS A 38 -7.15 0.50 12.02
N ASP A 39 -8.25 0.10 11.39
CA ASP A 39 -9.06 -1.04 11.83
C ASP A 39 -8.40 -2.39 11.49
N GLU A 40 -7.63 -2.41 10.41
CA GLU A 40 -6.89 -3.57 9.92
C GLU A 40 -5.40 -3.44 10.28
N ASP A 41 -4.74 -4.59 10.42
CA ASP A 41 -3.31 -4.68 10.73
C ASP A 41 -2.41 -4.39 9.52
N PHE A 42 -2.98 -4.22 8.33
CA PHE A 42 -2.28 -3.97 7.08
C PHE A 42 -2.92 -2.79 6.36
N VAL A 43 -2.08 -1.90 5.83
CA VAL A 43 -2.54 -0.78 5.01
C VAL A 43 -1.71 -0.75 3.72
N PRO A 44 -2.32 -0.97 2.54
CA PRO A 44 -1.60 -1.00 1.28
C PRO A 44 -0.85 0.30 0.98
N GLN A 45 0.33 0.18 0.36
CA GLN A 45 1.23 1.31 0.07
C GLN A 45 0.61 2.41 -0.80
N ASN A 46 -0.42 2.08 -1.60
CA ASN A 46 -1.12 3.01 -2.47
C ASN A 46 -2.26 3.78 -1.77
N VAL A 47 -2.48 3.57 -0.48
CA VAL A 47 -3.46 4.31 0.32
C VAL A 47 -2.79 5.56 0.93
N PRO A 48 -3.29 6.78 0.66
CA PRO A 48 -2.77 8.01 1.26
C PRO A 48 -2.84 8.00 2.80
N MET A 49 -1.95 8.75 3.45
CA MET A 49 -1.96 8.93 4.90
C MET A 49 -3.27 9.61 5.36
N LYS A 50 -3.80 9.22 6.52
CA LYS A 50 -4.92 9.92 7.16
C LYS A 50 -4.46 11.25 7.75
N ASP A 51 -5.42 12.15 7.97
CA ASP A 51 -5.13 13.41 8.65
C ASP A 51 -4.64 13.13 10.09
N GLY A 52 -3.50 13.71 10.45
CA GLY A 52 -2.82 13.47 11.72
C GLY A 52 -2.15 12.09 11.87
N GLU A 53 -2.06 11.27 10.82
CA GLU A 53 -1.30 10.01 10.85
C GLU A 53 0.20 10.29 10.89
N GLU A 54 0.89 9.74 11.90
CA GLU A 54 2.35 9.88 12.03
C GLU A 54 3.08 8.89 11.12
N GLU A 55 4.01 9.41 10.31
CA GLU A 55 4.98 8.56 9.62
C GLU A 55 6.00 8.05 10.64
N LEU A 56 6.09 6.73 10.77
CA LEU A 56 7.04 6.10 11.67
C LEU A 56 8.27 5.73 10.85
N HIS A 57 9.45 6.12 11.34
CA HIS A 57 10.72 5.73 10.75
C HIS A 57 11.11 4.36 11.32
N HIS A 58 10.90 3.29 10.55
CA HIS A 58 11.35 1.94 10.89
C HIS A 58 12.61 1.59 10.12
#